data_AF-A0A8E0RY36-F1
#
_entry.id   AF-A0A8E0RY36-F1
#
_cell.length_a   1.000
_cell.length_b   1.000
_cell.length_c   1.000
_cell.angle_alpha   90.00
_cell.angle_beta   90.00
_cell.angle_gamma   90.00
#
_symmetry.space_group_name_H-M   'P 1'
#
loop_
_entity.id
_entity.type
_entity.pdbx_description
1 polymer ?
#
loop_
_entity_poly.entity_id
_entity_poly.type
_entity_poly.pdbx_seq_one_letter_code
_entity_poly.pdbx_strand_id
1 'polypeptide(L)'
;MKSKQMDRLSELFNYDPSSVMAALICLILFWTLVTVFAVLTRRLLLHFSFRQVASFLNSHCRNSTTWCQSLHAWISEVCLSHALQLALLDSLATFEICACSMECWTVRAAVGQTGLLIAIAANGIRGFLFTCGDAYGNPCTPFYRYLHGRTSATWVGITWGMQIIAAFFALHVAEMWWSLHPTVYHSLRHKLALEISDARFSSKPNSIQSDLQVSVWCGFLIETTGVFVDFALATLFACVIDRWNVRHQNPVLCSPVACSDKLVSNRDANDQCRTDHCSHLTPSRLQLWGSFALRLCINLFLTAQCIGLTGLYVNPANAFIQSWGLGDVSSLSHICVYWLGPFCGVWLSVQFERWLAGPVAETHSSLIFQSFKVLRSTTATQTVQEAAVLTETNSSTSSSLRDLPQNVGPCGPSSSKFDSHSVEHENSSDGFTNKFGLLGLPIS
;
A
#
# COMPACT_ATOMS: atom_id res chain seq x y z
N MET A 1 -8.85 40.27 3.02
CA MET A 1 -8.06 39.68 4.12
C MET A 1 -7.09 38.59 3.67
N LYS A 2 -7.42 37.72 2.68
CA LYS A 2 -6.51 36.63 2.25
C LYS A 2 -5.16 37.07 1.65
N SER A 3 -5.08 38.15 0.84
CA SER A 3 -3.80 38.50 0.20
C SER A 3 -2.72 38.93 1.19
N LYS A 4 -3.11 39.69 2.24
CA LYS A 4 -2.17 40.22 3.25
C LYS A 4 -1.51 39.16 4.14
N GLN A 5 -2.02 37.93 4.16
CA GLN A 5 -1.51 36.84 5.01
C GLN A 5 -0.49 35.97 4.26
N MET A 6 -0.61 35.84 2.93
CA MET A 6 0.40 35.18 2.09
C MET A 6 1.69 36.01 2.00
N ASP A 7 1.57 37.34 1.89
CA ASP A 7 2.73 38.23 1.75
C ASP A 7 3.73 38.11 2.92
N ARG A 8 3.22 37.85 4.14
CA ARG A 8 4.09 37.68 5.34
C ARG A 8 4.83 36.35 5.37
N LEU A 9 4.28 35.30 4.77
CA LEU A 9 4.93 33.98 4.71
C LEU A 9 6.01 33.96 3.62
N SER A 10 5.79 34.64 2.49
CA SER A 10 6.80 34.75 1.44
C SER A 10 8.04 35.52 1.90
N GLU A 11 7.86 36.59 2.69
CA GLU A 11 8.96 37.38 3.23
C GLU A 11 9.79 36.60 4.27
N LEU A 12 9.17 35.70 5.04
CA LEU A 12 9.86 34.98 6.12
C LEU A 12 10.85 33.91 5.61
N PHE A 13 10.61 33.37 4.40
CA PHE A 13 11.35 32.21 3.89
C PHE A 13 12.17 32.47 2.63
N ASN A 14 12.16 33.70 2.10
CA ASN A 14 12.76 34.02 0.79
C ASN A 14 12.28 33.01 -0.28
N TYR A 15 10.98 32.72 -0.22
CA TYR A 15 10.33 31.60 -0.89
C TYR A 15 9.93 32.01 -2.30
N ASP A 16 10.53 31.38 -3.32
CA ASP A 16 10.08 31.50 -4.70
C ASP A 16 8.97 30.46 -4.97
N PRO A 17 7.70 30.91 -5.10
CA PRO A 17 6.56 30.02 -5.33
C PRO A 17 6.56 29.35 -6.71
N SER A 18 7.47 29.77 -7.60
CA SER A 18 7.68 29.14 -8.91
C SER A 18 8.74 28.04 -8.88
N SER A 19 9.52 27.95 -7.79
CA SER A 19 10.60 26.98 -7.70
C SER A 19 10.10 25.54 -7.64
N VAL A 20 10.80 24.64 -8.33
CA VAL A 20 10.53 23.19 -8.29
C VAL A 20 10.65 22.66 -6.85
N MET A 21 11.61 23.17 -6.09
CA MET A 21 11.82 22.80 -4.69
C MET A 21 10.62 23.13 -3.81
N ALA A 22 10.01 24.31 -3.99
CA ALA A 22 8.78 24.67 -3.30
C ALA A 22 7.65 23.66 -3.56
N ALA A 23 7.43 23.29 -4.82
CA ALA A 23 6.41 22.32 -5.19
C ALA A 23 6.63 20.94 -4.54
N LEU A 24 7.89 20.47 -4.51
CA LEU A 24 8.26 19.21 -3.86
C LEU A 24 8.11 19.25 -2.34
N ILE A 25 8.45 20.37 -1.68
CA ILE A 25 8.24 20.54 -0.23
C ILE A 25 6.74 20.49 0.10
N CYS A 26 5.91 21.21 -0.67
CA CYS A 26 4.46 21.20 -0.48
C CYS A 26 3.85 19.80 -0.71
N LEU A 27 4.33 19.07 -1.73
CA LEU A 27 3.94 17.69 -1.97
C LEU A 27 4.24 16.79 -0.76
N ILE A 28 5.47 16.83 -0.26
CA ILE A 28 5.91 16.02 0.88
C ILE A 28 5.07 16.34 2.12
N LEU A 29 4.81 17.63 2.36
CA LEU A 29 3.97 18.07 3.48
C LEU A 29 2.55 17.52 3.36
N PHE A 30 1.91 17.68 2.20
CA PHE A 30 0.56 17.16 1.96
C PHE A 30 0.49 15.64 2.13
N TRP A 31 1.42 14.88 1.54
CA TRP A 31 1.48 13.43 1.69
C TRP A 31 1.71 13.00 3.13
N THR A 32 2.55 13.72 3.87
CA THR A 32 2.78 13.46 5.29
C THR A 32 1.50 13.65 6.10
N LEU A 33 0.77 14.75 5.88
CA LEU A 33 -0.50 15.02 6.56
C LEU A 33 -1.54 13.92 6.29
N VAL A 34 -1.71 13.54 5.01
CA VAL A 34 -2.62 12.46 4.60
C VAL A 34 -2.23 11.12 5.24
N THR A 35 -0.94 10.80 5.25
CA THR A 35 -0.42 9.55 5.83
C THR A 35 -0.62 9.52 7.35
N VAL A 36 -0.30 10.60 8.06
CA VAL A 36 -0.50 10.71 9.52
C VAL A 36 -1.97 10.54 9.85
N PHE A 37 -2.86 11.22 9.13
CA PHE A 37 -4.31 11.06 9.30
C PHE A 37 -4.77 9.61 9.08
N ALA A 38 -4.30 8.96 8.02
CA ALA A 38 -4.65 7.57 7.71
C ALA A 38 -4.12 6.60 8.78
N VAL A 39 -2.87 6.75 9.22
CA VAL A 39 -2.28 5.91 10.29
C VAL A 39 -3.03 6.07 11.61
N LEU A 40 -3.37 7.30 12.01
CA LEU A 40 -4.14 7.55 13.24
C LEU A 40 -5.54 6.93 13.15
N THR A 41 -6.22 7.09 12.01
CA THR A 41 -7.55 6.49 11.80
C THR A 41 -7.48 4.96 11.81
N ARG A 42 -6.48 4.33 11.18
CA ARG A 42 -6.27 2.87 11.25
C ARG A 42 -6.10 2.39 12.68
N ARG A 43 -5.25 3.06 13.47
CA ARG A 43 -5.03 2.72 14.88
C ARG A 43 -6.30 2.85 15.69
N LEU A 44 -7.08 3.90 15.45
CA LEU A 44 -8.36 4.12 16.11
C LEU A 44 -9.37 3.01 15.76
N LEU A 45 -9.49 2.64 14.48
CA LEU A 45 -10.35 1.54 14.02
C LEU A 45 -9.95 0.21 14.68
N LEU A 46 -8.65 -0.14 14.66
CA LEU A 46 -8.14 -1.35 15.30
C LEU A 46 -8.38 -1.34 16.82
N HIS A 47 -8.22 -0.19 17.47
CA HIS A 47 -8.44 -0.03 18.90
C HIS A 47 -9.91 -0.25 19.29
N PHE A 48 -10.85 0.31 18.50
CA PHE A 48 -12.27 0.09 18.72
C PHE A 48 -12.67 -1.37 18.52
N SER A 49 -12.12 -2.04 17.51
CA SER A 49 -12.35 -3.47 17.29
C SER A 49 -11.86 -4.32 18.46
N PHE A 50 -10.71 -3.99 19.08
CA PHE A 50 -10.19 -4.75 20.22
C PHE A 50 -10.96 -4.50 21.52
N ARG A 51 -11.24 -3.23 21.86
CA ARG A 51 -11.91 -2.87 23.12
C ARG A 51 -13.35 -3.36 23.20
N GLN A 52 -14.09 -3.34 22.09
CA GLN A 52 -15.48 -3.79 22.09
C GLN A 52 -15.62 -5.28 22.44
N VAL A 53 -14.69 -6.13 21.98
CA VAL A 53 -14.67 -7.55 22.34
C VAL A 53 -14.47 -7.73 23.85
N ALA A 54 -13.55 -6.96 24.45
CA ALA A 54 -13.26 -7.06 25.89
C ALA A 54 -14.42 -6.54 26.76
N SER A 55 -15.08 -5.45 26.37
CA SER A 55 -16.24 -4.92 27.10
C SER A 55 -17.46 -5.83 26.99
N PHE A 56 -17.67 -6.45 25.83
CA PHE A 56 -18.80 -7.36 25.60
C PHE A 56 -18.75 -8.59 26.51
N LEU A 57 -17.56 -9.14 26.76
CA LEU A 57 -17.38 -10.27 27.68
C LEU A 57 -17.71 -9.91 29.13
N ASN A 58 -17.56 -8.65 29.53
CA ASN A 58 -17.78 -8.21 30.91
C ASN A 58 -19.20 -7.68 31.17
N SER A 59 -19.93 -7.19 30.15
CA SER A 59 -21.25 -6.58 30.32
C SER A 59 -22.40 -7.59 30.16
N HIS A 60 -22.35 -8.72 30.85
CA HIS A 60 -23.52 -9.59 31.07
C HIS A 60 -24.47 -8.95 32.11
N CYS A 61 -25.05 -7.79 31.78
CA CYS A 61 -26.02 -7.10 32.62
C CYS A 61 -27.44 -7.64 32.38
N ARG A 62 -28.00 -8.26 33.43
CA ARG A 62 -29.12 -9.22 33.40
C ARG A 62 -30.53 -8.65 33.15
N ASN A 63 -30.75 -7.34 33.07
CA ASN A 63 -32.12 -6.76 33.17
C ASN A 63 -32.49 -5.68 32.11
N SER A 64 -31.87 -5.66 30.93
CA SER A 64 -32.22 -4.69 29.86
C SER A 64 -33.41 -5.15 29.00
N THR A 65 -34.21 -4.21 28.50
CA THR A 65 -35.40 -4.45 27.66
C THR A 65 -35.06 -5.12 26.32
N THR A 66 -35.98 -5.91 25.77
CA THR A 66 -35.80 -6.73 24.56
C THR A 66 -35.36 -5.93 23.32
N TRP A 67 -35.82 -4.68 23.17
CA TRP A 67 -35.42 -3.80 22.07
C TRP A 67 -33.96 -3.35 22.16
N CYS A 68 -33.50 -2.97 23.35
CA CYS A 68 -32.09 -2.62 23.55
C CYS A 68 -31.20 -3.83 23.31
N GLN A 69 -31.63 -5.04 23.68
CA GLN A 69 -30.89 -6.27 23.39
C GLN A 69 -30.81 -6.55 21.89
N SER A 70 -31.89 -6.36 21.13
CA SER A 70 -31.90 -6.59 19.68
C SER A 70 -31.07 -5.56 18.91
N LEU A 71 -31.18 -4.28 19.26
CA LEU A 71 -30.37 -3.22 18.62
C LEU A 71 -28.89 -3.39 18.98
N HIS A 72 -28.59 -3.73 20.24
CA HIS A 72 -27.22 -3.99 20.69
C HIS A 72 -26.63 -5.23 20.03
N ALA A 73 -27.41 -6.32 19.90
CA ALA A 73 -27.00 -7.51 19.17
C ALA A 73 -26.69 -7.18 17.70
N TRP A 74 -27.58 -6.45 17.03
CA TRP A 74 -27.38 -6.04 15.64
C TRP A 74 -26.17 -5.11 15.47
N ILE A 75 -26.02 -4.09 16.32
CA ILE A 75 -24.85 -3.20 16.30
C ILE A 75 -23.57 -4.01 16.57
N SER A 76 -23.58 -4.94 17.53
CA SER A 76 -22.42 -5.77 17.80
C SER A 76 -22.07 -6.68 16.63
N GLU A 77 -23.07 -7.26 15.97
CA GLU A 77 -22.85 -8.18 14.84
C GLU A 77 -22.35 -7.43 13.59
N VAL A 78 -22.96 -6.27 13.30
CA VAL A 78 -22.60 -5.46 12.12
C VAL A 78 -21.31 -4.68 12.36
N CYS A 79 -21.19 -3.94 13.47
CA CYS A 79 -20.03 -3.10 13.77
C CYS A 79 -18.77 -3.90 14.15
N LEU A 80 -18.88 -5.15 14.64
CA LEU A 80 -17.71 -6.02 14.85
C LEU A 80 -17.46 -7.02 13.73
N SER A 81 -18.21 -6.99 12.62
CA SER A 81 -17.90 -7.90 11.54
C SER A 81 -16.50 -7.60 10.99
N HIS A 82 -15.64 -8.62 10.96
CA HIS A 82 -14.31 -8.53 10.35
C HIS A 82 -14.38 -7.99 8.91
N ALA A 83 -15.47 -8.29 8.20
CA ALA A 83 -15.72 -7.80 6.86
C ALA A 83 -15.97 -6.27 6.80
N LEU A 84 -16.73 -5.69 7.74
CA LEU A 84 -16.89 -4.24 7.82
C LEU A 84 -15.58 -3.54 8.17
N GLN A 85 -14.83 -4.09 9.14
CA GLN A 85 -13.52 -3.56 9.50
C GLN A 85 -12.58 -3.54 8.30
N LEU A 86 -12.56 -4.63 7.53
CA LEU A 86 -11.77 -4.75 6.31
C LEU A 86 -12.23 -3.75 5.24
N ALA A 87 -13.54 -3.57 5.06
CA ALA A 87 -14.10 -2.57 4.14
C ALA A 87 -13.71 -1.13 4.53
N LEU A 88 -13.73 -0.80 5.83
CA LEU A 88 -13.28 0.49 6.37
C LEU A 88 -11.78 0.72 6.13
N LEU A 89 -10.95 -0.30 6.37
CA LEU A 89 -9.52 -0.22 6.09
C LEU A 89 -9.24 -0.04 4.59
N ASP A 90 -9.99 -0.73 3.72
CA ASP A 90 -9.89 -0.58 2.26
C ASP A 90 -10.33 0.80 1.81
N SER A 91 -11.41 1.33 2.39
CA SER A 91 -11.89 2.69 2.18
C SER A 91 -10.82 3.72 2.55
N LEU A 92 -10.19 3.56 3.72
CA LEU A 92 -9.16 4.47 4.20
C LEU A 92 -7.87 4.41 3.36
N ALA A 93 -7.45 3.20 2.95
CA ALA A 93 -6.35 3.04 2.00
C ALA A 93 -6.68 3.69 0.64
N THR A 94 -7.93 3.61 0.19
CA THR A 94 -8.38 4.27 -1.05
C THR A 94 -8.29 5.79 -0.95
N PHE A 95 -8.80 6.37 0.14
CA PHE A 95 -8.66 7.81 0.41
C PHE A 95 -7.20 8.24 0.32
N GLU A 96 -6.33 7.50 0.99
CA GLU A 96 -4.90 7.81 1.08
C GLU A 96 -4.19 7.74 -0.28
N ILE A 97 -4.45 6.69 -1.07
CA ILE A 97 -3.86 6.51 -2.40
C ILE A 97 -4.39 7.59 -3.36
N CYS A 98 -5.71 7.80 -3.35
CA CYS A 98 -6.38 8.79 -4.20
C CYS A 98 -5.85 10.19 -3.91
N ALA A 99 -5.85 10.63 -2.65
CA ALA A 99 -5.43 11.98 -2.27
C ALA A 99 -3.99 12.25 -2.72
N CYS A 100 -3.06 11.32 -2.41
CA CYS A 100 -1.67 11.45 -2.83
C CYS A 100 -1.49 11.45 -4.36
N SER A 101 -2.29 10.64 -5.08
CA SER A 101 -2.22 10.57 -6.54
C SER A 101 -2.68 11.85 -7.24
N MET A 102 -3.61 12.61 -6.63
CA MET A 102 -4.08 13.89 -7.20
C MET A 102 -2.95 14.93 -7.25
N GLU A 103 -2.01 14.88 -6.30
CA GLU A 103 -0.83 15.75 -6.29
C GLU A 103 0.25 15.34 -7.29
N CYS A 104 0.21 14.12 -7.84
CA CYS A 104 1.18 13.70 -8.85
C CYS A 104 1.15 14.59 -10.10
N TRP A 105 0.02 15.24 -10.39
CA TRP A 105 -0.08 16.23 -11.47
C TRP A 105 0.83 17.44 -11.21
N THR A 106 0.86 17.96 -9.98
CA THR A 106 1.74 19.08 -9.58
C THR A 106 3.20 18.72 -9.82
N VAL A 107 3.59 17.49 -9.50
CA VAL A 107 4.95 16.97 -9.76
C VAL A 107 5.24 16.85 -11.24
N ARG A 108 4.29 16.33 -12.02
CA ARG A 108 4.42 16.25 -13.48
C ARG A 108 4.64 17.63 -14.09
N ALA A 109 3.88 18.64 -13.64
CA ALA A 109 4.00 20.00 -14.13
C ALA A 109 5.34 20.64 -13.75
N ALA A 110 5.88 20.36 -12.56
CA ALA A 110 7.12 20.95 -12.07
C ALA A 110 8.40 20.23 -12.54
N VAL A 111 8.37 18.90 -12.63
CA VAL A 111 9.57 18.05 -12.84
C VAL A 111 9.48 17.25 -14.15
N GLY A 112 8.31 17.25 -14.80
CA GLY A 112 8.06 16.46 -16.00
C GLY A 112 7.76 14.99 -15.71
N GLN A 113 7.84 14.17 -16.76
CA GLN A 113 7.40 12.78 -16.75
C GLN A 113 8.21 11.89 -15.79
N THR A 114 9.52 12.10 -15.69
CA THR A 114 10.39 11.35 -14.77
C THR A 114 10.00 11.61 -13.32
N GLY A 115 9.70 12.87 -12.96
CA GLY A 115 9.24 13.22 -11.61
C GLY A 115 7.90 12.57 -11.28
N LEU A 116 6.98 12.50 -12.25
CA LEU A 116 5.72 11.78 -12.09
C LEU A 116 5.93 10.29 -11.77
N LEU A 117 6.82 9.60 -12.49
CA LEU A 117 7.12 8.18 -12.23
C LEU A 117 7.74 7.99 -10.84
N ILE A 118 8.63 8.89 -10.42
CA ILE A 118 9.21 8.87 -9.06
C ILE A 118 8.11 9.08 -8.01
N ALA A 119 7.17 10.00 -8.24
CA ALA A 119 6.04 10.21 -7.33
C ALA A 119 5.14 8.97 -7.25
N ILE A 120 4.83 8.33 -8.39
CA ILE A 120 4.06 7.08 -8.41
C ILE A 120 4.80 5.98 -7.63
N ALA A 121 6.11 5.84 -7.81
CA ALA A 121 6.95 4.88 -7.09
C ALA A 121 6.92 5.13 -5.58
N ALA A 122 7.11 6.39 -5.15
CA ALA A 122 7.08 6.79 -3.76
C ALA A 122 5.70 6.55 -3.12
N ASN A 123 4.62 6.83 -3.85
CA ASN A 123 3.26 6.53 -3.38
C ASN A 123 3.03 5.01 -3.24
N GLY A 124 3.58 4.20 -4.16
CA GLY A 124 3.55 2.73 -4.08
C GLY A 124 4.31 2.19 -2.86
N ILE A 125 5.54 2.67 -2.61
CA ILE A 125 6.35 2.29 -1.43
C ILE A 125 5.61 2.65 -0.15
N ARG A 126 5.05 3.86 -0.09
CA ARG A 126 4.26 4.35 1.05
C ARG A 126 3.03 3.48 1.29
N GLY A 127 2.28 3.16 0.24
CA GLY A 127 1.15 2.25 0.31
C GLY A 127 1.55 0.89 0.87
N PHE A 128 2.66 0.31 0.39
CA PHE A 128 3.18 -0.96 0.91
C PHE A 128 3.56 -0.90 2.40
N LEU A 129 4.23 0.18 2.84
CA LEU A 129 4.66 0.36 4.23
C LEU A 129 3.48 0.48 5.22
N PHE A 130 2.37 1.11 4.80
CA PHE A 130 1.25 1.41 5.68
C PHE A 130 -0.01 0.58 5.40
N THR A 131 0.08 -0.43 4.52
CA THR A 131 -1.01 -1.39 4.30
C THR A 131 -1.28 -2.17 5.58
N CYS A 132 -2.56 -2.33 5.92
CA CYS A 132 -3.01 -3.07 7.10
C CYS A 132 -4.08 -4.07 6.70
N GLY A 133 -3.95 -5.34 7.14
CA GLY A 133 -5.07 -6.29 7.04
C GLY A 133 -5.48 -6.68 5.62
N ASP A 134 -4.59 -6.72 4.62
CA ASP A 134 -4.95 -7.00 3.21
C ASP A 134 -5.82 -5.90 2.56
N ALA A 135 -5.83 -4.69 3.14
CA ALA A 135 -6.55 -3.53 2.62
C ALA A 135 -5.65 -2.64 1.76
N TYR A 136 -5.70 -2.83 0.44
CA TYR A 136 -4.84 -2.13 -0.53
C TYR A 136 -5.44 -0.87 -1.12
N GLY A 137 -6.71 -0.55 -0.83
CA GLY A 137 -7.34 0.65 -1.37
C GLY A 137 -7.58 0.62 -2.88
N ASN A 138 -7.85 -0.58 -3.40
CA ASN A 138 -8.15 -0.82 -4.81
C ASN A 138 -9.40 -1.71 -4.91
N PRO A 139 -10.43 -1.33 -5.70
CA PRO A 139 -11.61 -2.16 -5.97
C PRO A 139 -11.31 -3.55 -6.52
N CYS A 140 -10.14 -3.76 -7.14
CA CYS A 140 -9.68 -5.08 -7.60
C CYS A 140 -9.46 -6.06 -6.44
N THR A 141 -9.05 -5.58 -5.26
CA THR A 141 -8.76 -6.41 -4.08
C THR A 141 -9.98 -7.15 -3.52
N PRO A 142 -11.11 -6.49 -3.18
CA PRO A 142 -12.30 -7.20 -2.74
C PRO A 142 -12.84 -8.17 -3.81
N PHE A 143 -12.72 -7.81 -5.10
CA PHE A 143 -13.10 -8.71 -6.18
C PHE A 143 -12.22 -9.96 -6.24
N TYR A 144 -10.90 -9.78 -6.10
CA TYR A 144 -9.96 -10.89 -5.98
C TYR A 144 -10.30 -11.81 -4.79
N ARG A 145 -10.57 -11.23 -3.61
CA ARG A 145 -11.01 -12.00 -2.43
C ARG A 145 -12.30 -12.78 -2.71
N TYR A 146 -13.23 -12.23 -3.48
CA TYR A 146 -14.47 -12.89 -3.86
C TYR A 146 -14.23 -14.08 -4.78
N LEU A 147 -13.36 -13.93 -5.79
CA LEU A 147 -13.00 -15.04 -6.69
C LEU A 147 -12.30 -16.20 -5.97
N HIS A 148 -11.66 -15.94 -4.83
CA HIS A 148 -11.10 -16.94 -3.93
C HIS A 148 -12.06 -17.46 -2.86
N GLY A 149 -13.33 -17.02 -2.86
CA GLY A 149 -14.33 -17.40 -1.86
C GLY A 149 -14.03 -16.88 -0.46
N ARG A 150 -13.21 -15.83 -0.32
CA ARG A 150 -12.83 -15.23 0.98
C ARG A 150 -13.77 -14.12 1.43
N THR A 151 -14.56 -13.54 0.52
CA THR A 151 -15.58 -12.54 0.84
C THR A 151 -16.83 -12.79 0.03
N SER A 152 -18.00 -12.40 0.54
CA SER A 152 -19.27 -12.52 -0.18
C SER A 152 -19.45 -11.35 -1.16
N ALA A 153 -20.29 -11.55 -2.18
CA ALA A 153 -20.58 -10.50 -3.16
C ALA A 153 -21.18 -9.23 -2.51
N THR A 154 -21.98 -9.38 -1.46
CA THR A 154 -22.53 -8.27 -0.68
C THR A 154 -21.42 -7.39 -0.11
N TRP A 155 -20.41 -7.99 0.51
CA TRP A 155 -19.28 -7.24 1.09
C TRP A 155 -18.38 -6.63 0.03
N VAL A 156 -18.27 -7.23 -1.17
CA VAL A 156 -17.61 -6.57 -2.31
C VAL A 156 -18.33 -5.29 -2.68
N GLY A 157 -19.66 -5.34 -2.85
CA GLY A 157 -20.47 -4.16 -3.19
C GLY A 157 -20.38 -3.07 -2.14
N ILE A 158 -20.47 -3.42 -0.85
CA ILE A 158 -20.29 -2.47 0.25
C ILE A 158 -18.89 -1.83 0.20
N THR A 159 -17.84 -2.65 0.04
CA THR A 159 -16.46 -2.16 -0.02
C THR A 159 -16.28 -1.19 -1.20
N TRP A 160 -16.76 -1.53 -2.40
CA TRP A 160 -16.70 -0.64 -3.56
C TRP A 160 -17.42 0.70 -3.30
N GLY A 161 -18.62 0.67 -2.70
CA GLY A 161 -19.33 1.90 -2.35
C GLY A 161 -18.53 2.79 -1.39
N MET A 162 -17.93 2.20 -0.35
CA MET A 162 -17.09 2.94 0.60
C MET A 162 -15.82 3.49 -0.05
N GLN A 163 -15.17 2.71 -0.92
CA GLN A 163 -13.99 3.15 -1.67
C GLN A 163 -14.30 4.34 -2.60
N ILE A 164 -15.45 4.35 -3.28
CA ILE A 164 -15.90 5.49 -4.10
C ILE A 164 -16.11 6.73 -3.23
N ILE A 165 -16.81 6.60 -2.09
CA ILE A 165 -17.02 7.72 -1.15
C ILE A 165 -15.67 8.27 -0.65
N ALA A 166 -14.74 7.39 -0.31
CA ALA A 166 -13.40 7.77 0.11
C ALA A 166 -12.60 8.48 -0.99
N ALA A 167 -12.73 8.04 -2.24
CA ALA A 167 -12.12 8.69 -3.38
C ALA A 167 -12.68 10.11 -3.58
N PHE A 168 -14.00 10.32 -3.46
CA PHE A 168 -14.59 11.66 -3.46
C PHE A 168 -14.09 12.54 -2.32
N PHE A 169 -13.99 11.98 -1.11
CA PHE A 169 -13.43 12.72 0.03
C PHE A 169 -11.96 13.11 -0.23
N ALA A 170 -11.17 12.25 -0.86
CA ALA A 170 -9.81 12.54 -1.28
C ALA A 170 -9.74 13.68 -2.31
N LEU A 171 -10.63 13.69 -3.30
CA LEU A 171 -10.74 14.78 -4.27
C LEU A 171 -11.01 16.12 -3.57
N HIS A 172 -11.99 16.17 -2.66
CA HIS A 172 -12.28 17.40 -1.92
C HIS A 172 -11.12 17.88 -1.05
N VAL A 173 -10.39 16.97 -0.41
CA VAL A 173 -9.18 17.32 0.37
C VAL A 173 -8.10 17.90 -0.55
N ALA A 174 -7.91 17.33 -1.74
CA ALA A 174 -6.97 17.86 -2.73
C ALA A 174 -7.41 19.24 -3.27
N GLU A 175 -8.70 19.44 -3.58
CA GLU A 175 -9.24 20.74 -4.00
C GLU A 175 -9.05 21.82 -2.93
N MET A 176 -9.33 21.48 -1.67
CA MET A 176 -9.06 22.38 -0.54
C MET A 176 -7.57 22.75 -0.49
N TRP A 177 -6.67 21.76 -0.63
CA TRP A 177 -5.23 22.00 -0.67
C TRP A 177 -4.82 22.92 -1.83
N TRP A 178 -5.33 22.70 -3.04
CA TRP A 178 -5.04 23.52 -4.21
C TRP A 178 -5.57 24.96 -4.08
N SER A 179 -6.69 25.14 -3.39
CA SER A 179 -7.30 26.45 -3.13
C SER A 179 -6.46 27.33 -2.21
N LEU A 180 -5.52 26.74 -1.46
CA LEU A 180 -4.54 27.49 -0.66
C LEU A 180 -3.44 28.10 -1.52
N HIS A 181 -3.34 27.72 -2.79
CA HIS A 181 -2.35 28.19 -3.75
C HIS A 181 -0.90 28.19 -3.21
N PRO A 182 -0.41 27.07 -2.62
CA PRO A 182 0.92 27.05 -2.01
C PRO A 182 2.06 27.26 -3.02
N THR A 183 1.85 26.91 -4.30
CA THR A 183 2.75 27.24 -5.41
C THR A 183 1.96 27.59 -6.67
N VAL A 184 2.66 28.10 -7.70
CA VAL A 184 2.08 28.38 -9.02
C VAL A 184 1.48 27.10 -9.65
N TYR A 185 2.10 25.94 -9.44
CA TYR A 185 1.59 24.68 -9.97
C TYR A 185 0.25 24.28 -9.33
N HIS A 186 0.09 24.50 -8.01
CA HIS A 186 -1.17 24.21 -7.32
C HIS A 186 -2.27 25.21 -7.71
N SER A 187 -1.93 26.49 -7.96
CA SER A 187 -2.92 27.46 -8.44
C SER A 187 -3.39 27.15 -9.86
N LEU A 188 -2.49 26.72 -10.75
CA LEU A 188 -2.85 26.20 -12.07
C LEU A 188 -3.74 24.96 -11.96
N ARG A 189 -3.42 24.03 -11.06
CA ARG A 189 -4.23 22.83 -10.84
C ARG A 189 -5.63 23.16 -10.33
N HIS A 190 -5.74 24.07 -9.36
CA HIS A 190 -7.02 24.55 -8.84
C HIS A 190 -7.87 25.19 -9.95
N LYS A 191 -7.25 26.05 -10.76
CA LYS A 191 -7.92 26.72 -11.87
C LYS A 191 -8.47 25.71 -12.87
N LEU A 192 -7.65 24.72 -13.25
CA LEU A 192 -8.06 23.65 -14.13
C LEU A 192 -9.24 22.84 -13.55
N ALA A 193 -9.20 22.52 -12.25
CA ALA A 193 -10.30 21.81 -11.59
C ALA A 193 -11.62 22.61 -11.63
N LEU A 194 -11.57 23.93 -11.40
CA LEU A 194 -12.73 24.81 -11.55
C LEU A 194 -13.25 24.86 -12.99
N GLU A 195 -12.36 25.00 -13.97
CA GLU A 195 -12.72 25.02 -15.39
C GLU A 195 -13.40 23.72 -15.83
N ILE A 196 -12.92 22.56 -15.36
CA ILE A 196 -13.55 21.25 -15.60
C ILE A 196 -14.94 21.17 -14.95
N SER A 197 -15.06 21.65 -13.71
CA SER A 197 -16.34 21.66 -12.99
C SER A 197 -17.37 22.52 -13.72
N ASP A 198 -17.00 23.74 -14.10
CA ASP A 198 -17.86 24.68 -14.83
C ASP A 198 -18.23 24.16 -16.21
N ALA A 199 -17.28 23.56 -16.93
CA ALA A 199 -17.51 22.94 -18.24
C ALA A 199 -18.52 21.78 -18.17
N ARG A 200 -18.64 21.11 -17.02
CA ARG A 200 -19.61 20.02 -16.83
C ARG A 200 -21.05 20.50 -16.79
N PHE A 201 -21.26 21.75 -16.35
CA PHE A 201 -22.58 22.39 -16.31
C PHE A 201 -22.85 23.26 -17.55
N SER A 202 -21.79 23.70 -18.23
CA SER A 202 -21.87 24.47 -19.46
C SER A 202 -21.96 23.53 -20.67
N SER A 203 -22.96 23.69 -21.53
CA SER A 203 -23.13 22.88 -22.75
C SER A 203 -22.05 23.12 -23.83
N LYS A 204 -20.96 23.82 -23.51
CA LYS A 204 -19.84 24.06 -24.43
C LYS A 204 -18.80 22.96 -24.28
N PRO A 205 -18.53 22.16 -25.32
CA PRO A 205 -17.42 21.22 -25.31
C PRO A 205 -16.11 22.01 -25.32
N ASN A 206 -15.50 22.16 -24.15
CA ASN A 206 -14.12 22.63 -24.06
C ASN A 206 -13.21 21.48 -24.51
N SER A 207 -12.09 21.82 -25.16
CA SER A 207 -11.09 20.88 -25.69
C SER A 207 -10.24 20.24 -24.59
N ILE A 208 -10.84 19.81 -23.48
CA ILE A 208 -10.12 19.15 -22.39
C ILE A 208 -9.72 17.77 -22.91
N GLN A 209 -8.41 17.58 -23.04
CA GLN A 209 -7.87 16.31 -23.53
C GLN A 209 -8.19 15.21 -22.51
N SER A 210 -8.99 14.24 -22.93
CA SER A 210 -9.36 13.07 -22.15
C SER A 210 -8.13 12.22 -21.78
N ASP A 211 -8.06 11.61 -20.60
CA ASP A 211 -6.95 10.70 -20.27
C ASP A 211 -6.95 9.42 -21.15
N LEU A 212 -8.10 9.09 -21.76
CA LEU A 212 -8.23 8.01 -22.73
C LEU A 212 -7.91 8.53 -24.14
N GLN A 213 -6.66 8.34 -24.58
CA GLN A 213 -6.15 8.75 -25.89
C GLN A 213 -6.27 7.66 -26.97
N VAL A 214 -6.71 6.46 -26.59
CA VAL A 214 -6.86 5.31 -27.48
C VAL A 214 -8.32 4.86 -27.59
N SER A 215 -8.61 3.96 -28.53
CA SER A 215 -9.94 3.35 -28.63
C SER A 215 -10.32 2.64 -27.32
N VAL A 216 -11.62 2.58 -27.02
CA VAL A 216 -12.15 1.91 -25.82
C VAL A 216 -11.66 0.47 -25.69
N TRP A 217 -11.61 -0.28 -26.80
CA TRP A 217 -11.09 -1.66 -26.79
C TRP A 217 -9.61 -1.74 -26.50
N CYS A 218 -8.80 -0.85 -27.08
CA CYS A 218 -7.37 -0.79 -26.78
C CYS A 218 -7.12 -0.40 -25.32
N GLY A 219 -7.86 0.60 -24.82
CA GLY A 219 -7.79 1.00 -23.42
C GLY A 219 -8.17 -0.12 -22.45
N PHE A 220 -9.26 -0.85 -22.75
CA PHE A 220 -9.67 -2.02 -22.00
C PHE A 220 -8.54 -3.06 -21.91
N LEU A 221 -7.88 -3.38 -23.02
CA LEU A 221 -6.77 -4.34 -23.06
C LEU A 221 -5.56 -3.87 -22.26
N ILE A 222 -5.23 -2.58 -22.33
CA ILE A 222 -4.12 -1.98 -21.58
C ILE A 222 -4.36 -2.10 -20.08
N GLU A 223 -5.52 -1.66 -19.59
CA GLU A 223 -5.87 -1.73 -18.16
C GLU A 223 -6.00 -3.19 -17.67
N THR A 224 -6.59 -4.07 -18.50
CA THR A 224 -6.65 -5.52 -18.23
C THR A 224 -5.26 -6.10 -18.04
N THR A 225 -4.34 -5.78 -18.95
CA THR A 225 -2.96 -6.28 -18.93
C THR A 225 -2.21 -5.76 -17.71
N GLY A 226 -2.35 -4.47 -17.38
CA GLY A 226 -1.73 -3.87 -16.20
C GLY A 226 -2.11 -4.61 -14.91
N VAL A 227 -3.41 -4.83 -14.68
CA VAL A 227 -3.88 -5.55 -13.49
C VAL A 227 -3.48 -7.03 -13.52
N PHE A 228 -3.59 -7.69 -14.67
CA PHE A 228 -3.18 -9.08 -14.81
C PHE A 228 -1.70 -9.27 -14.43
N VAL A 229 -0.80 -8.43 -14.96
CA VAL A 229 0.64 -8.52 -14.69
C VAL A 229 0.92 -8.31 -13.20
N ASP A 230 0.30 -7.32 -12.55
CA ASP A 230 0.52 -7.05 -11.13
C ASP A 230 0.17 -8.26 -10.24
N PHE A 231 -1.03 -8.83 -10.42
CA PHE A 231 -1.47 -9.99 -9.65
C PHE A 231 -0.71 -11.27 -10.03
N ALA A 232 -0.42 -11.49 -11.32
CA ALA A 232 0.31 -12.67 -11.78
C ALA A 232 1.76 -12.68 -11.23
N LEU A 233 2.43 -11.52 -11.24
CA LEU A 233 3.76 -11.39 -10.63
C LEU A 233 3.71 -11.63 -9.12
N ALA A 234 2.71 -11.10 -8.42
CA ALA A 234 2.55 -11.34 -6.99
C ALA A 234 2.46 -12.84 -6.68
N THR A 235 1.71 -13.59 -7.48
CA THR A 235 1.61 -15.04 -7.33
C THR A 235 2.90 -15.76 -7.73
N LEU A 236 3.53 -15.40 -8.85
CA LEU A 236 4.80 -16.00 -9.26
C LEU A 236 5.90 -15.84 -8.19
N PHE A 237 6.04 -14.64 -7.62
CA PHE A 237 7.03 -14.43 -6.55
C PHE A 237 6.68 -15.19 -5.28
N ALA A 238 5.39 -15.29 -4.91
CA ALA A 238 4.97 -16.16 -3.80
C ALA A 238 5.39 -17.61 -4.05
N CYS A 239 5.10 -18.17 -5.24
CA CYS A 239 5.52 -19.52 -5.62
C CYS A 239 7.05 -19.72 -5.54
N VAL A 240 7.81 -18.75 -6.05
CA VAL A 240 9.28 -18.82 -6.10
C VAL A 240 9.88 -18.75 -4.69
N ILE A 241 9.38 -17.86 -3.85
CA ILE A 241 9.82 -17.72 -2.45
C ILE A 241 9.50 -19.00 -1.66
N ASP A 242 8.30 -19.55 -1.82
CA ASP A 242 7.90 -20.80 -1.16
C ASP A 242 8.82 -21.96 -1.57
N ARG A 243 9.06 -22.13 -2.88
CA ARG A 243 9.99 -23.17 -3.38
C ARG A 243 11.42 -22.94 -2.90
N TRP A 244 11.87 -21.70 -2.84
CA TRP A 244 13.19 -21.35 -2.34
C TRP A 244 13.34 -21.76 -0.86
N ASN A 245 12.34 -21.44 -0.03
CA ASN A 245 12.35 -21.76 1.40
C ASN A 245 12.34 -23.27 1.64
N VAL A 246 11.52 -24.02 0.90
CA VAL A 246 11.49 -25.50 0.96
C VAL A 246 12.84 -26.12 0.58
N ARG A 247 13.53 -25.56 -0.43
CA ARG A 247 14.82 -26.10 -0.88
C ARG A 247 15.96 -25.82 0.11
N HIS A 248 15.98 -24.65 0.73
CA HIS A 248 17.05 -24.23 1.64
C HIS A 248 16.92 -24.81 3.05
N GLN A 249 15.72 -25.23 3.47
CA GLN A 249 15.51 -25.85 4.78
C GLN A 249 15.87 -27.34 4.82
N ASN A 250 16.09 -27.98 3.67
CA ASN A 250 16.24 -29.43 3.55
C ASN A 250 17.63 -30.09 3.77
N PRO A 251 18.76 -29.42 4.09
CA PRO A 251 20.02 -30.18 4.24
C PRO A 251 20.41 -30.57 5.68
N VAL A 252 19.78 -30.08 6.76
CA VAL A 252 20.42 -30.14 8.11
C VAL A 252 19.78 -31.10 9.12
N LEU A 253 18.50 -31.50 9.01
CA LEU A 253 17.79 -32.09 10.17
C LEU A 253 17.25 -33.52 10.06
N CYS A 254 17.78 -34.35 9.16
CA CYS A 254 17.51 -35.78 9.21
C CYS A 254 18.81 -36.56 9.03
N SER A 255 19.68 -36.53 10.05
CA SER A 255 20.58 -37.68 10.24
C SER A 255 19.70 -38.84 10.72
N PRO A 256 19.52 -39.91 9.93
CA PRO A 256 18.65 -41.04 10.27
C PRO A 256 19.11 -41.81 11.52
N VAL A 257 20.23 -41.42 12.13
CA VAL A 257 20.88 -42.15 13.23
C VAL A 257 20.24 -41.84 14.61
N ALA A 258 19.45 -40.77 14.76
CA ALA A 258 18.97 -40.35 16.09
C ALA A 258 17.55 -40.86 16.47
N CYS A 259 16.81 -41.54 15.59
CA CYS A 259 15.39 -41.88 15.83
C CYS A 259 15.09 -43.37 16.04
N SER A 260 16.09 -44.27 16.10
CA SER A 260 15.83 -45.71 16.14
C SER A 260 15.39 -46.28 17.50
N ASP A 261 15.55 -45.57 18.63
CA ASP A 261 15.54 -46.27 19.94
C ASP A 261 14.36 -45.97 20.89
N LYS A 262 13.33 -45.19 20.52
CA LYS A 262 12.18 -44.95 21.42
C LYS A 262 10.84 -45.06 20.71
N LEU A 263 10.46 -46.30 20.38
CA LEU A 263 9.23 -46.64 19.66
C LEU A 263 8.01 -46.91 20.59
N VAL A 264 7.95 -46.32 21.79
CA VAL A 264 6.90 -46.66 22.77
C VAL A 264 6.20 -45.42 23.32
N SER A 265 4.94 -45.25 22.89
CA SER A 265 3.83 -44.64 23.65
C SER A 265 3.75 -43.11 23.83
N ASN A 266 3.79 -42.29 22.76
CA ASN A 266 3.26 -40.92 22.87
C ASN A 266 2.64 -40.40 21.56
N ARG A 267 1.30 -40.49 21.47
CA ARG A 267 0.51 -39.97 20.34
C ARG A 267 0.46 -38.43 20.32
N ASP A 268 0.61 -37.80 21.49
CA ASP A 268 0.55 -36.35 21.67
C ASP A 268 1.82 -35.61 21.20
N ALA A 269 2.97 -36.31 21.10
CA ALA A 269 4.21 -35.73 20.60
C ALA A 269 4.17 -35.44 19.07
N ASN A 270 3.26 -36.09 18.34
CA ASN A 270 3.21 -35.97 16.88
C ASN A 270 2.49 -34.70 16.41
N ASP A 271 1.50 -34.21 17.18
CA ASP A 271 0.79 -32.98 16.86
C ASP A 271 1.64 -31.73 17.14
N GLN A 272 2.44 -31.74 18.21
CA GLN A 272 3.32 -30.62 18.56
C GLN A 272 4.49 -30.45 17.59
N CYS A 273 5.05 -31.56 17.08
CA CYS A 273 6.09 -31.53 16.04
C CYS A 273 5.57 -30.95 14.71
N ARG A 274 4.29 -31.18 14.40
CA ARG A 274 3.67 -30.72 13.15
C ARG A 274 3.37 -29.21 13.15
N THR A 275 3.01 -28.65 14.31
CA THR A 275 2.78 -27.20 14.45
C THR A 275 4.06 -26.38 14.34
N ASP A 276 5.18 -26.89 14.86
CA ASP A 276 6.48 -26.18 14.79
C ASP A 276 7.10 -26.21 13.38
N HIS A 277 6.76 -27.20 12.55
CA HIS A 277 7.25 -27.25 11.17
C HIS A 277 6.59 -26.20 10.25
N CYS A 278 5.36 -25.78 10.55
CA CYS A 278 4.65 -24.79 9.72
C CYS A 278 5.09 -23.34 9.98
N SER A 279 5.61 -23.02 11.18
CA SER A 279 6.04 -21.65 11.54
C SER A 279 7.32 -21.22 10.81
N HIS A 280 8.14 -22.18 10.35
CA HIS A 280 9.42 -21.91 9.69
C HIS A 280 9.33 -21.55 8.20
N LEU A 281 8.17 -21.67 7.55
CA LEU A 281 8.01 -21.34 6.13
C LEU A 281 7.72 -19.85 5.87
N THR A 282 7.82 -18.99 6.90
CA THR A 282 7.58 -17.56 6.73
C THR A 282 8.69 -16.91 5.89
N PRO A 283 8.32 -16.10 4.88
CA PRO A 283 9.27 -15.45 3.99
C PRO A 283 10.06 -14.42 4.77
N SER A 284 11.36 -14.33 4.48
CA SER A 284 12.19 -13.31 5.11
C SER A 284 11.75 -11.92 4.65
N ARG A 285 11.96 -10.90 5.50
CA ARG A 285 11.65 -9.51 5.13
C ARG A 285 12.35 -9.10 3.83
N LEU A 286 13.59 -9.56 3.63
CA LEU A 286 14.34 -9.29 2.42
C LEU A 286 13.69 -9.90 1.17
N GLN A 287 13.14 -11.12 1.26
CA GLN A 287 12.40 -11.75 0.16
C GLN A 287 11.11 -10.97 -0.17
N LEU A 288 10.37 -10.52 0.84
CA LEU A 288 9.16 -9.71 0.66
C LEU A 288 9.49 -8.36 -0.01
N TRP A 289 10.51 -7.66 0.49
CA TRP A 289 10.97 -6.39 -0.08
C TRP A 289 11.52 -6.55 -1.50
N GLY A 290 12.31 -7.59 -1.76
CA GLY A 290 12.84 -7.88 -3.09
C GLY A 290 11.73 -8.17 -4.10
N SER A 291 10.75 -8.99 -3.72
CA SER A 291 9.55 -9.26 -4.54
C SER A 291 8.74 -7.98 -4.79
N PHE A 292 8.52 -7.16 -3.77
CA PHE A 292 7.81 -5.89 -3.91
C PHE A 292 8.55 -4.92 -4.83
N ALA A 293 9.85 -4.71 -4.63
CA ALA A 293 10.65 -3.79 -5.43
C ALA A 293 10.67 -4.20 -6.91
N LEU A 294 10.85 -5.48 -7.21
CA LEU A 294 10.86 -5.97 -8.59
C LEU A 294 9.50 -5.81 -9.26
N ARG A 295 8.40 -6.11 -8.56
CA ARG A 295 7.03 -5.85 -9.05
C ARG A 295 6.80 -4.37 -9.32
N LEU A 296 7.20 -3.51 -8.38
CA LEU A 296 7.07 -2.06 -8.52
C LEU A 296 7.83 -1.56 -9.75
N CYS A 297 9.07 -2.03 -9.98
CA CYS A 297 9.86 -1.67 -11.16
C CYS A 297 9.16 -2.06 -12.48
N ILE A 298 8.61 -3.29 -12.55
CA ILE A 298 7.89 -3.76 -13.75
C ILE A 298 6.62 -2.93 -13.97
N ASN A 299 5.84 -2.67 -12.92
CA ASN A 299 4.63 -1.86 -13.01
C ASN A 299 4.96 -0.42 -13.42
N LEU A 300 6.01 0.20 -12.86
CA LEU A 300 6.46 1.54 -13.26
C LEU A 300 6.90 1.59 -14.72
N PHE A 301 7.57 0.55 -15.22
CA PHE A 301 7.91 0.45 -16.63
C PHE A 301 6.65 0.41 -17.50
N LEU A 302 5.65 -0.42 -17.15
CA LEU A 302 4.37 -0.46 -17.87
C LEU A 302 3.65 0.89 -17.82
N THR A 303 3.61 1.54 -16.64
CA THR A 303 3.03 2.88 -16.48
C THR A 303 3.74 3.88 -17.37
N ALA A 304 5.07 3.88 -17.42
CA ALA A 304 5.82 4.79 -18.29
C ALA A 304 5.44 4.67 -19.77
N GLN A 305 5.14 3.46 -20.24
CA GLN A 305 4.72 3.20 -21.63
C GLN A 305 3.24 3.54 -21.88
N CYS A 306 2.37 3.31 -20.90
CA CYS A 306 0.92 3.36 -21.09
C CYS A 306 0.24 4.62 -20.54
N ILE A 307 0.95 5.45 -19.78
CA ILE A 307 0.39 6.65 -19.14
C ILE A 307 -0.14 7.69 -20.13
N GLY A 308 0.46 7.79 -21.32
CA GLY A 308 -0.05 8.64 -22.39
C GLY A 308 -1.24 8.06 -23.17
N LEU A 309 -1.60 6.79 -22.93
CA LEU A 309 -2.67 6.08 -23.65
C LEU A 309 -3.96 6.01 -22.83
N THR A 310 -3.87 5.56 -21.58
CA THR A 310 -5.01 5.42 -20.66
C THR A 310 -4.80 6.06 -19.30
N GLY A 311 -3.58 6.52 -19.00
CA GLY A 311 -3.11 6.82 -17.64
C GLY A 311 -2.54 5.61 -16.89
N LEU A 312 -2.83 4.38 -17.33
CA LEU A 312 -2.55 3.11 -16.65
C LEU A 312 -2.82 3.17 -15.15
N TYR A 313 -4.09 3.37 -14.80
CA TYR A 313 -4.48 3.55 -13.40
C TYR A 313 -4.39 2.27 -12.58
N VAL A 314 -4.78 1.12 -13.16
CA VAL A 314 -4.78 -0.20 -12.50
C VAL A 314 -5.64 -0.21 -11.20
N ASN A 315 -6.38 0.86 -10.93
CA ASN A 315 -7.18 1.09 -9.74
C ASN A 315 -8.46 1.85 -10.15
N PRO A 316 -9.61 1.17 -10.22
CA PRO A 316 -10.87 1.78 -10.66
C PRO A 316 -11.31 2.99 -9.83
N ALA A 317 -11.08 3.00 -8.51
CA ALA A 317 -11.47 4.13 -7.65
C ALA A 317 -10.60 5.37 -7.91
N ASN A 318 -9.31 5.16 -8.14
CA ASN A 318 -8.41 6.25 -8.52
C ASN A 318 -8.73 6.77 -9.94
N ALA A 319 -8.93 5.86 -10.90
CA ALA A 319 -9.35 6.23 -12.25
C ALA A 319 -10.66 7.02 -12.23
N PHE A 320 -11.60 6.66 -11.36
CA PHE A 320 -12.89 7.33 -11.21
C PHE A 320 -12.72 8.82 -10.90
N ILE A 321 -11.90 9.19 -9.92
CA ILE A 321 -11.71 10.61 -9.59
C ILE A 321 -10.84 11.37 -10.59
N GLN A 322 -9.92 10.70 -11.28
CA GLN A 322 -9.05 11.36 -12.25
C GLN A 322 -9.74 11.56 -13.60
N SER A 323 -10.39 10.53 -14.13
CA SER A 323 -10.95 10.55 -15.49
C SER A 323 -12.44 10.89 -15.56
N TRP A 324 -13.22 10.65 -14.50
CA TRP A 324 -14.63 11.08 -14.41
C TRP A 324 -14.79 12.25 -13.43
N GLY A 325 -14.03 12.26 -12.34
CA GLY A 325 -13.97 13.38 -11.40
C GLY A 325 -13.34 14.63 -12.01
N LEU A 326 -12.29 14.50 -12.82
CA LEU A 326 -11.60 15.64 -13.47
C LEU A 326 -11.37 15.46 -14.99
N GLY A 327 -11.86 14.39 -15.61
CA GLY A 327 -11.69 14.16 -17.06
C GLY A 327 -13.00 14.28 -17.85
N ASP A 328 -12.87 14.09 -19.17
CA ASP A 328 -13.97 14.16 -20.15
C ASP A 328 -14.29 12.80 -20.79
N VAL A 329 -13.99 11.70 -20.08
CA VAL A 329 -14.30 10.35 -20.58
C VAL A 329 -15.80 10.09 -20.44
N SER A 330 -16.46 9.70 -21.54
CA SER A 330 -17.87 9.26 -21.47
C SER A 330 -18.06 8.14 -20.45
N SER A 331 -19.17 8.14 -19.70
CA SER A 331 -19.40 7.20 -18.60
C SER A 331 -19.31 5.73 -19.03
N LEU A 332 -19.79 5.38 -20.23
CA LEU A 332 -19.67 4.03 -20.76
C LEU A 332 -18.22 3.64 -21.06
N SER A 333 -17.45 4.54 -21.67
CA SER A 333 -16.03 4.30 -21.94
C SER A 333 -15.25 4.16 -20.62
N HIS A 334 -15.58 4.98 -19.62
CA HIS A 334 -14.98 4.92 -18.30
C HIS A 334 -15.24 3.56 -17.63
N ILE A 335 -16.49 3.12 -17.59
CA ILE A 335 -16.87 1.82 -17.00
C ILE A 335 -16.19 0.67 -17.75
N CYS A 336 -16.21 0.70 -19.09
CA CYS A 336 -15.58 -0.36 -19.88
C CYS A 336 -14.08 -0.43 -19.61
N VAL A 337 -13.35 0.68 -19.77
CA VAL A 337 -11.90 0.70 -19.69
C VAL A 337 -11.41 0.53 -18.25
N TYR A 338 -11.91 1.35 -17.33
CA TYR A 338 -11.32 1.50 -15.99
C TYR A 338 -11.98 0.65 -14.90
N TRP A 339 -13.09 -0.03 -15.18
CA TRP A 339 -13.71 -0.98 -14.24
C TRP A 339 -13.69 -2.40 -14.79
N LEU A 340 -14.29 -2.63 -15.97
CA LEU A 340 -14.36 -3.97 -16.55
C LEU A 340 -12.98 -4.49 -16.96
N GLY A 341 -12.11 -3.64 -17.51
CA GLY A 341 -10.73 -4.02 -17.84
C GLY A 341 -9.96 -4.54 -16.62
N PRO A 342 -9.79 -3.74 -15.56
CA PRO A 342 -9.19 -4.17 -14.32
C PRO A 342 -9.78 -5.46 -13.73
N PHE A 343 -11.11 -5.59 -13.67
CA PHE A 343 -11.75 -6.81 -13.17
C PHE A 343 -11.47 -8.03 -14.06
N CYS A 344 -11.44 -7.87 -15.38
CA CYS A 344 -11.00 -8.90 -16.31
C CYS A 344 -9.57 -9.34 -16.00
N GLY A 345 -8.66 -8.40 -15.74
CA GLY A 345 -7.27 -8.67 -15.36
C GLY A 345 -7.16 -9.49 -14.07
N VAL A 346 -7.93 -9.14 -13.04
CA VAL A 346 -8.02 -9.93 -11.79
C VAL A 346 -8.51 -11.35 -12.07
N TRP A 347 -9.57 -11.49 -12.87
CA TRP A 347 -10.13 -12.80 -13.21
C TRP A 347 -9.13 -13.67 -13.98
N LEU A 348 -8.42 -13.10 -14.96
CA LEU A 348 -7.35 -13.78 -15.70
C LEU A 348 -6.23 -14.23 -14.76
N SER A 349 -5.84 -13.40 -13.80
CA SER A 349 -4.82 -13.79 -12.82
C SER A 349 -5.27 -14.99 -12.01
N VAL A 350 -6.53 -15.03 -11.55
CA VAL A 350 -7.05 -16.21 -10.80
C VAL A 350 -7.03 -17.48 -11.66
N GLN A 351 -7.32 -17.39 -12.97
CA GLN A 351 -7.19 -18.55 -13.86
C GLN A 351 -5.73 -18.99 -14.00
N PHE A 352 -4.81 -18.03 -14.12
CA PHE A 352 -3.38 -18.29 -14.16
C PHE A 352 -2.87 -18.97 -12.89
N GLU A 353 -3.34 -18.56 -11.71
CA GLU A 353 -3.04 -19.23 -10.44
C GLU A 353 -3.52 -20.69 -10.41
N ARG A 354 -4.74 -20.94 -10.87
CA ARG A 354 -5.31 -22.30 -10.97
C ARG A 354 -4.50 -23.16 -11.93
N TRP A 355 -4.09 -22.59 -13.05
CA TRP A 355 -3.23 -23.26 -14.02
C TRP A 355 -1.85 -23.59 -13.43
N LEU A 356 -1.23 -22.68 -12.67
CA LEU A 356 0.04 -22.95 -11.97
C LEU A 356 -0.10 -24.05 -10.91
N ALA A 357 -1.26 -24.17 -10.27
CA ALA A 357 -1.51 -25.19 -9.25
C ALA A 357 -1.83 -26.58 -9.82
N GLY A 358 -2.45 -26.65 -11.01
CA GLY A 358 -2.90 -27.90 -11.65
C GLY A 358 -1.82 -28.98 -11.78
N PRO A 359 -0.62 -28.69 -12.33
CA PRO A 359 0.44 -29.69 -12.52
C PRO A 359 1.00 -30.29 -11.24
N VAL A 360 0.78 -29.66 -10.08
CA VAL A 360 1.37 -30.08 -8.79
C VAL A 360 0.38 -30.89 -7.94
N ALA A 361 -0.91 -30.84 -8.28
CA ALA A 361 -1.98 -31.46 -7.50
C ALA A 361 -2.01 -33.00 -7.58
N GLU A 362 -1.30 -33.62 -8.52
CA GLU A 362 -1.27 -35.10 -8.64
C GLU A 362 -0.26 -35.77 -7.70
N THR A 363 0.59 -35.05 -6.96
CA THR A 363 1.65 -35.70 -6.16
C THR A 363 1.73 -35.29 -4.69
N HIS A 364 1.30 -34.08 -4.26
CA HIS A 364 1.40 -33.64 -2.85
C HIS A 364 0.33 -32.58 -2.46
N SER A 365 -0.94 -32.95 -2.52
CA SER A 365 -2.08 -32.02 -2.70
C SER A 365 -2.58 -31.21 -1.49
N SER A 366 -2.00 -31.30 -0.29
CA SER A 366 -2.57 -30.62 0.90
C SER A 366 -1.77 -29.43 1.45
N LEU A 367 -0.45 -29.38 1.23
CA LEU A 367 0.42 -28.38 1.89
C LEU A 367 0.53 -27.06 1.13
N ILE A 368 0.61 -27.09 -0.20
CA ILE A 368 0.84 -25.89 -1.02
C ILE A 368 -0.33 -24.90 -0.94
N PHE A 369 -1.57 -25.41 -0.93
CA PHE A 369 -2.76 -24.55 -0.89
C PHE A 369 -2.94 -23.85 0.47
N GLN A 370 -2.43 -24.44 1.56
CA GLN A 370 -2.40 -23.77 2.86
C GLN A 370 -1.30 -22.70 2.94
N SER A 371 -0.13 -22.92 2.34
CA SER A 371 0.95 -21.92 2.28
C SER A 371 0.52 -20.62 1.58
N PHE A 372 -0.24 -20.70 0.47
CA PHE A 372 -0.78 -19.49 -0.18
C PHE A 372 -1.78 -18.71 0.68
N LYS A 373 -2.49 -19.37 1.60
CA LYS A 373 -3.37 -18.68 2.56
C LYS A 373 -2.54 -17.97 3.64
N VAL A 374 -1.50 -18.63 4.15
CA VAL A 374 -0.65 -18.11 5.25
C VAL A 374 0.29 -17.01 4.77
N LEU A 375 0.92 -17.13 3.60
CA LEU A 375 1.89 -16.15 3.09
C LEU A 375 1.26 -14.75 2.94
N ARG A 376 0.00 -14.70 2.50
CA ARG A 376 -0.76 -13.44 2.36
C ARG A 376 -1.34 -12.91 3.67
N SER A 377 -1.69 -13.76 4.64
CA SER A 377 -2.12 -13.27 5.95
C SER A 377 -0.95 -12.75 6.77
N THR A 378 0.25 -13.33 6.63
CA THR A 378 1.43 -12.96 7.43
C THR A 378 2.02 -11.61 7.04
N THR A 379 1.85 -11.19 5.78
CA THR A 379 2.23 -9.82 5.35
C THR A 379 1.36 -8.74 6.01
N ALA A 380 0.16 -9.11 6.48
CA ALA A 380 -0.79 -8.20 7.12
C ALA A 380 -0.68 -8.15 8.66
N THR A 381 -0.14 -9.19 9.32
CA THR A 381 0.04 -9.24 10.78
C THR A 381 1.37 -8.71 11.28
N GLN A 382 2.47 -8.82 10.51
CA GLN A 382 3.79 -8.37 10.96
C GLN A 382 3.87 -6.83 11.15
N THR A 383 3.18 -6.04 10.32
CA THR A 383 3.13 -4.57 10.47
C THR A 383 2.33 -4.10 11.68
N VAL A 384 1.31 -4.86 12.10
CA VAL A 384 0.49 -4.53 13.29
C VAL A 384 1.21 -4.87 14.59
N GLN A 385 1.98 -5.97 14.60
CA GLN A 385 2.68 -6.44 15.80
C GLN A 385 3.93 -5.59 16.12
N GLU A 386 4.65 -5.09 15.10
CA GLU A 386 5.78 -4.17 15.33
C GLU A 386 5.35 -2.76 15.78
N ALA A 387 4.19 -2.27 15.33
CA ALA A 387 3.65 -0.99 15.80
C ALA A 387 3.22 -1.04 17.27
N ALA A 388 2.78 -2.21 17.76
CA ALA A 388 2.45 -2.42 19.17
C ALA A 388 3.72 -2.51 20.05
N VAL A 389 4.72 -3.25 19.59
CA VAL A 389 5.99 -3.46 20.33
C VAL A 389 6.83 -2.19 20.45
N LEU A 390 6.81 -1.30 19.45
CA LEU A 390 7.48 0.01 19.48
C LEU A 390 6.79 1.05 20.40
N THR A 391 5.55 0.79 20.82
CA THR A 391 4.83 1.69 21.74
C THR A 391 5.00 1.27 23.20
N GLU A 392 5.18 -0.02 23.48
CA GLU A 392 5.48 -0.50 24.84
C GLU A 392 6.92 -0.21 25.29
N THR A 393 7.89 -0.25 24.38
CA THR A 393 9.31 0.00 24.70
C THR A 393 9.64 1.46 25.09
N ASN A 394 8.71 2.41 24.90
CA ASN A 394 8.86 3.80 25.33
C ASN A 394 8.04 4.16 26.59
N SER A 395 7.37 3.18 27.22
CA SER A 395 6.54 3.40 28.41
C SER A 395 7.16 2.86 29.72
N SER A 396 8.34 2.26 29.66
CA SER A 396 9.04 1.70 30.83
C SER A 396 10.35 2.42 31.14
N THR A 397 10.32 3.75 31.27
CA THR A 397 11.47 4.50 31.83
C THR A 397 11.02 5.74 32.62
N SER A 398 10.13 5.60 33.60
CA SER A 398 10.03 6.59 34.68
C SER A 398 9.27 6.06 35.91
N SER A 399 9.94 5.27 36.75
CA SER A 399 9.66 5.25 38.20
C SER A 399 10.58 4.26 38.91
N SER A 400 11.68 4.74 39.48
CA SER A 400 12.11 4.30 40.82
C SER A 400 13.31 5.14 41.25
N LEU A 401 13.05 6.03 42.18
CA LEU A 401 14.03 6.80 42.93
C LEU A 401 13.91 6.29 44.38
N ARG A 402 14.89 5.53 44.86
CA ARG A 402 15.38 5.48 46.26
C ARG A 402 16.40 4.35 46.50
N ASP A 403 17.53 4.78 47.04
CA ASP A 403 18.28 4.28 48.20
C ASP A 403 19.26 3.08 48.13
N LEU A 404 20.52 3.43 48.50
CA LEU A 404 21.57 2.70 49.27
C LEU A 404 22.52 1.73 48.50
N PRO A 405 23.72 1.40 49.07
CA PRO A 405 24.86 2.28 49.28
C PRO A 405 26.18 1.71 48.73
N GLN A 406 27.22 2.53 48.87
CA GLN A 406 28.67 2.27 48.75
C GLN A 406 29.12 0.81 48.99
N ASN A 407 29.97 0.28 48.09
CA ASN A 407 31.20 -0.36 48.54
C ASN A 407 32.31 -0.37 47.50
N VAL A 408 33.52 -0.26 48.04
CA VAL A 408 34.82 0.05 47.44
C VAL A 408 35.51 -1.21 46.91
N GLY A 409 36.30 -1.08 45.83
CA GLY A 409 37.28 -2.10 45.45
C GLY A 409 38.08 -1.72 44.19
N PRO A 410 39.38 -1.39 44.29
CA PRO A 410 40.22 -0.99 43.15
C PRO A 410 41.08 -2.15 42.65
N CYS A 411 41.30 -2.23 41.33
CA CYS A 411 42.42 -2.98 40.75
C CYS A 411 42.72 -2.48 39.32
N GLY A 412 43.81 -1.71 39.18
CA GLY A 412 44.96 -2.06 38.34
C GLY A 412 44.86 -1.98 36.80
N PRO A 413 45.83 -1.32 36.12
CA PRO A 413 45.77 -1.03 34.69
C PRO A 413 46.45 -2.11 33.83
N SER A 414 46.02 -2.23 32.57
CA SER A 414 46.88 -2.83 31.53
C SER A 414 46.81 -2.00 30.25
N SER A 415 47.99 -1.60 29.80
CA SER A 415 48.28 -0.87 28.57
C SER A 415 48.70 -1.84 27.47
N SER A 416 48.24 -1.63 26.24
CA SER A 416 49.01 -1.80 24.99
C SER A 416 48.21 -1.09 23.89
N LYS A 417 48.69 0.00 23.26
CA LYS A 417 49.76 0.15 22.25
C LYS A 417 49.59 -0.76 21.02
N PHE A 418 49.20 -0.15 19.90
CA PHE A 418 49.59 -0.36 18.49
C PHE A 418 48.46 0.17 17.59
N ASP A 419 48.67 0.70 16.38
CA ASP A 419 49.59 1.70 15.86
C ASP A 419 48.92 2.23 14.58
N SER A 420 49.34 3.41 14.16
CA SER A 420 48.82 4.11 12.98
C SER A 420 49.77 3.90 11.81
N HIS A 421 49.29 3.55 10.62
CA HIS A 421 49.95 3.85 9.33
C HIS A 421 48.91 3.74 8.19
N SER A 422 48.48 4.87 7.60
CA SER A 422 48.89 5.43 6.28
C SER A 422 48.73 4.48 5.08
N VAL A 423 48.05 4.94 4.03
CA VAL A 423 48.64 5.26 2.71
C VAL A 423 47.54 5.74 1.77
N GLU A 424 47.79 6.91 1.19
CA GLU A 424 47.08 7.54 0.08
C GLU A 424 47.20 6.70 -1.19
N HIS A 425 46.16 6.70 -2.03
CA HIS A 425 46.38 6.66 -3.47
C HIS A 425 45.24 7.39 -4.18
N GLU A 426 45.56 8.59 -4.64
CA GLU A 426 44.93 9.23 -5.79
C GLU A 426 45.11 8.34 -7.03
N ASN A 427 44.07 8.28 -7.86
CA ASN A 427 44.23 8.36 -9.31
C ASN A 427 42.91 8.84 -9.94
N SER A 428 42.99 10.02 -10.57
CA SER A 428 42.21 10.38 -11.76
C SER A 428 42.48 9.32 -12.85
N SER A 429 41.71 9.10 -13.89
CA SER A 429 40.91 9.96 -14.76
C SER A 429 40.26 9.00 -15.78
N ASP A 430 39.09 9.34 -16.33
CA ASP A 430 38.90 9.45 -17.79
C ASP A 430 37.42 9.50 -18.15
N GLY A 431 37.14 10.45 -19.05
CA GLY A 431 35.81 10.83 -19.47
C GLY A 431 35.11 9.77 -20.31
N PHE A 432 33.78 9.72 -20.15
CA PHE A 432 32.89 9.14 -21.14
C PHE A 432 31.88 10.20 -21.56
N THR A 433 32.17 10.84 -22.69
CA THR A 433 31.22 11.61 -23.48
C THR A 433 30.26 10.63 -24.16
N ASN A 434 29.02 10.51 -23.68
CA ASN A 434 27.94 9.91 -24.46
C ASN A 434 27.07 11.00 -25.08
N LYS A 435 27.38 11.27 -26.35
CA LYS A 435 26.45 11.89 -27.30
C LYS A 435 25.26 10.95 -27.48
N PHE A 436 24.11 11.31 -26.91
CA PHE A 436 22.82 10.86 -27.40
C PHE A 436 22.09 12.07 -27.99
N GLY A 437 22.20 12.20 -29.31
CA GLY A 437 21.23 12.95 -30.08
C GLY A 437 20.17 11.97 -30.59
N LEU A 438 18.89 12.27 -30.39
CA LEU A 438 17.82 11.99 -31.34
C LEU A 438 16.48 12.56 -30.83
N LEU A 439 15.96 13.44 -31.69
CA LEU A 439 14.54 13.75 -31.96
C LEU A 439 13.75 14.53 -30.91
N GLY A 440 13.78 15.85 -31.12
CA GLY A 440 12.71 16.74 -30.69
C GLY A 440 11.40 16.40 -31.38
N LEU A 441 10.35 16.29 -30.57
CA LEU A 441 8.96 16.43 -30.99
C LEU A 441 8.45 17.79 -30.49
N PRO A 442 7.57 18.45 -31.24
CA PRO A 442 7.13 19.80 -30.92
C PRO A 442 6.17 19.78 -29.73
N ILE A 443 6.43 20.66 -28.78
CA ILE A 443 5.49 21.03 -27.73
C ILE A 443 4.42 21.91 -28.39
N SER A 444 3.17 21.44 -28.40
CA SER A 444 1.97 22.23 -28.67
C SER A 444 1.15 22.29 -27.38
#